data_AF-A0A7C7AAG2-F1
#
_entry.id   AF-A0A7C7AAG2-F1
#
_cell.length_a   1.000
_cell.length_b   1.000
_cell.length_c   1.000
_cell.angle_alpha   90.00
_cell.angle_beta   90.00
_cell.angle_gamma   90.00
#
_symmetry.space_group_name_H-M   'P 1'
#
loop_
_entity.id
_entity.type
_entity.pdbx_description
1 polymer ?
#
loop_
_entity_poly.entity_id
_entity_poly.type
_entity_poly.pdbx_seq_one_letter_code
_entity_poly.pdbx_strand_id
1 'polypeptide(L)'
;YAEDFSPLDEECDCYTCRNYSRAYIRHLFKANEILAARLATLHNLYFLIKLMGKIREAIRQDRLLEFKKEFFKKYYRNKEEY
;
A
#
# COMPACT_ATOMS: atom_id res chain seq x y z
N TYR A 1 -12.04 -0.54 -10.98
CA TYR A 1 -11.61 -1.78 -10.32
C TYR A 1 -12.61 -2.94 -10.38
N ALA A 2 -13.79 -2.84 -11.02
CA ALA A 2 -14.76 -3.94 -10.96
C ALA A 2 -14.24 -5.27 -11.55
N GLU A 3 -13.32 -5.19 -12.52
CA GLU A 3 -12.71 -6.33 -13.22
C GLU A 3 -11.18 -6.38 -12.99
N ASP A 4 -10.72 -5.77 -11.90
CA ASP A 4 -9.29 -5.75 -11.55
C ASP A 4 -8.99 -6.88 -10.55
N PHE A 5 -8.52 -8.01 -11.06
CA PHE A 5 -8.23 -9.20 -10.25
C PHE A 5 -6.83 -9.19 -9.62
N SER A 6 -6.07 -8.11 -9.78
CA SER A 6 -4.78 -7.92 -9.12
C SER A 6 -4.94 -7.56 -7.62
N PRO A 7 -3.92 -7.75 -6.79
CA PRO A 7 -3.94 -7.30 -5.39
C PRO A 7 -3.95 -5.77 -5.29
N LEU A 8 -4.23 -5.21 -4.09
CA LEU A 8 -4.19 -3.76 -3.86
C LEU A 8 -2.83 -3.14 -4.23
N ASP A 9 -1.75 -3.85 -3.91
CA ASP A 9 -0.37 -3.49 -4.20
C ASP A 9 0.41 -4.79 -4.47
N GLU A 10 1.05 -4.88 -5.64
CA GLU A 10 1.81 -6.05 -6.11
C GLU A 10 3.10 -6.28 -5.30
N GLU A 11 3.61 -5.24 -4.65
CA GLU A 11 4.80 -5.34 -3.80
C GLU A 11 4.47 -5.55 -2.32
N CYS A 12 3.18 -5.59 -1.99
CA CYS A 12 2.71 -5.80 -0.63
C CYS A 12 2.43 -7.28 -0.38
N ASP A 13 3.03 -7.80 0.68
CA ASP A 13 2.95 -9.17 1.14
C ASP A 13 2.04 -9.33 2.37
N CYS A 14 1.17 -8.35 2.64
CA CYS A 14 0.19 -8.45 3.72
C CYS A 14 -0.89 -9.50 3.42
N TYR A 15 -1.62 -9.94 4.46
CA TYR A 15 -2.70 -10.92 4.31
C TYR A 15 -3.73 -10.51 3.26
N THR A 16 -4.11 -9.23 3.20
CA THR A 16 -5.08 -8.74 2.22
C THR A 16 -4.57 -8.91 0.79
N CYS A 17 -3.34 -8.45 0.49
CA CYS A 17 -2.79 -8.51 -0.86
C CYS A 17 -2.46 -9.94 -1.31
N ARG A 18 -2.18 -10.88 -0.39
CA ARG A 18 -1.93 -12.28 -0.75
C ARG A 18 -3.18 -13.08 -1.07
N ASN A 19 -4.35 -12.67 -0.55
CA ASN A 19 -5.55 -13.50 -0.56
C ASN A 19 -6.76 -12.86 -1.28
N TYR A 20 -6.74 -11.55 -1.55
CA TYR A 20 -7.89 -10.84 -2.10
C TYR A 20 -7.50 -9.88 -3.22
N SER A 21 -8.37 -9.80 -4.23
CA SER A 21 -8.22 -8.89 -5.36
C SER A 21 -8.86 -7.52 -5.11
N ARG A 22 -8.45 -6.51 -5.88
CA ARG A 22 -9.07 -5.18 -5.93
C ARG A 22 -10.55 -5.26 -6.28
N ALA A 23 -10.93 -6.13 -7.22
CA ALA A 23 -12.32 -6.37 -7.62
C ALA A 23 -13.16 -6.86 -6.45
N TYR A 24 -12.67 -7.84 -5.70
CA TYR A 24 -13.40 -8.41 -4.56
C TYR A 24 -13.54 -7.39 -3.42
N ILE A 25 -12.45 -6.68 -3.08
CA ILE A 25 -12.49 -5.65 -2.03
C ILE A 25 -13.46 -4.53 -2.42
N ARG A 26 -13.46 -4.08 -3.67
CA ARG A 26 -14.45 -3.11 -4.18
C ARG A 26 -15.87 -3.65 -4.05
N HIS A 27 -16.10 -4.91 -4.40
CA HIS A 27 -17.41 -5.54 -4.24
C HIS A 27 -17.89 -5.49 -2.78
N LEU A 28 -17.03 -5.84 -1.82
CA LEU A 28 -17.35 -5.77 -0.39
C LEU A 28 -17.72 -4.34 0.05
N PHE A 29 -16.97 -3.33 -0.41
CA PHE A 29 -17.32 -1.93 -0.14
C PHE A 29 -18.67 -1.55 -0.73
N LYS A 30 -18.97 -1.97 -1.96
CA LYS A 30 -20.26 -1.70 -2.61
C LYS A 30 -21.42 -2.40 -1.89
N ALA A 31 -21.16 -3.56 -1.29
CA ALA A 31 -22.12 -4.32 -0.50
C ALA A 31 -22.28 -3.83 0.95
N ASN A 32 -21.50 -2.83 1.39
CA ASN A 32 -21.44 -2.35 2.78
C ASN A 32 -21.07 -3.45 3.80
N GLU A 33 -20.20 -4.38 3.39
CA GLU A 33 -19.74 -5.48 4.25
C GLU A 33 -18.61 -5.03 5.18
N ILE A 34 -18.69 -5.37 6.47
CA ILE A 34 -17.68 -5.02 7.48
C ILE A 34 -16.28 -5.58 7.15
N LEU A 35 -16.25 -6.68 6.40
CA LEU A 35 -15.00 -7.29 5.93
C LEU A 35 -14.18 -6.33 5.07
N ALA A 36 -14.82 -5.45 4.30
CA ALA A 36 -14.13 -4.44 3.50
C ALA A 36 -13.24 -3.54 4.38
N ALA A 37 -13.81 -3.02 5.46
CA ALA A 37 -13.09 -2.17 6.41
C ALA A 37 -11.95 -2.93 7.08
N ARG A 38 -12.17 -4.18 7.51
CA ARG A 38 -11.13 -5.02 8.13
C ARG A 38 -9.95 -5.26 7.19
N LEU A 39 -10.20 -5.62 5.94
CA LEU A 39 -9.16 -5.90 4.95
C LEU A 39 -8.38 -4.63 4.57
N ALA A 40 -9.06 -3.49 4.44
CA ALA A 40 -8.44 -2.20 4.18
C ALA A 40 -7.55 -1.75 5.36
N THR A 41 -8.06 -1.87 6.60
CA THR A 41 -7.29 -1.56 7.81
C THR A 41 -6.04 -2.42 7.91
N LEU A 42 -6.15 -3.73 7.66
CA LEU A 42 -5.00 -4.63 7.69
C LEU A 42 -3.93 -4.21 6.68
N HIS A 43 -4.32 -3.95 5.43
CA HIS A 43 -3.39 -3.47 4.40
C HIS A 43 -2.73 -2.14 4.78
N ASN A 44 -3.52 -1.17 5.21
CA ASN A 44 -3.03 0.18 5.53
C ASN A 44 -2.07 0.18 6.73
N LEU A 45 -2.39 -0.54 7.80
CA LEU A 45 -1.52 -0.65 8.97
C LEU A 45 -0.22 -1.36 8.62
N TYR A 46 -0.29 -2.45 7.85
CA TYR A 46 0.89 -3.16 7.40
C TYR A 46 1.82 -2.27 6.56
N PHE A 47 1.24 -1.54 5.60
CA PHE A 47 1.95 -0.58 4.77
C PHE A 47 2.66 0.49 5.62
N LEU A 48 1.93 1.14 6.56
CA LEU A 48 2.50 2.18 7.41
C LEU A 48 3.64 1.66 8.29
N ILE A 49 3.46 0.48 8.90
CA ILE A 49 4.50 -0.13 9.74
C ILE A 49 5.76 -0.42 8.90
N LYS A 50 5.62 -1.00 7.70
CA LYS A 50 6.74 -1.26 6.79
C LYS A 50 7.40 0.04 6.33
N LEU A 51 6.63 1.05 5.96
CA LEU A 51 7.15 2.36 5.55
C LEU A 51 7.99 2.99 6.65
N MET A 52 7.48 3.01 7.89
CA MET A 52 8.22 3.51 9.04
C MET A 52 9.48 2.70 9.33
N GLY A 53 9.46 1.38 9.09
CA GLY A 53 10.64 0.53 9.13
C GLY A 53 11.73 0.96 8.14
N LYS A 54 11.35 1.18 6.88
CA LYS A 54 12.25 1.68 5.82
C LYS A 54 12.81 3.06 6.15
N ILE A 55 12.00 3.97 6.69
CA ILE A 55 12.44 5.30 7.12
C ILE A 55 13.50 5.20 8.23
N ARG A 56 13.24 4.40 9.28
CA ARG A 56 14.21 4.20 10.37
C ARG A 56 15.53 3.64 9.85
N GLU A 57 15.48 2.72 8.88
CA GLU A 57 16.69 2.18 8.28
C GLU A 57 17.46 3.22 7.45
N ALA A 58 16.75 4.01 6.65
CA ALA A 58 17.36 5.09 5.88
C ALA A 58 18.03 6.15 6.77
N ILE A 59 17.47 6.44 7.95
CA ILE A 59 18.11 7.33 8.95
C ILE A 59 19.40 6.70 9.48
N ARG A 60 19.39 5.41 9.85
CA ARG A 60 20.60 4.71 10.35
C ARG A 60 21.74 4.69 9.33
N GLN A 61 21.38 4.65 8.05
CA GLN A 61 22.31 4.62 6.92
C GLN A 61 22.64 6.02 6.37
N ASP A 62 22.20 7.11 7.02
CA ASP A 62 22.38 8.50 6.58
C ASP A 62 21.91 8.79 5.14
N ARG A 63 20.89 8.04 4.67
CA ARG A 63 20.33 8.14 3.30
C ARG A 63 18.85 8.51 3.28
N LEU A 64 18.34 9.16 4.32
CA LEU A 64 16.92 9.52 4.41
C LEU A 64 16.46 10.38 3.23
N LEU A 65 17.28 11.35 2.80
CA LEU A 65 16.94 12.25 1.68
C LEU A 65 16.87 11.51 0.34
N GLU A 66 17.75 10.54 0.13
CA GLU A 66 17.74 9.69 -1.07
C GLU A 66 16.51 8.77 -1.05
N PHE A 67 16.25 8.10 0.06
CA PHE A 67 15.06 7.27 0.25
C PHE A 67 13.77 8.08 0.02
N LYS A 68 13.70 9.32 0.51
CA LYS A 68 12.56 10.22 0.26
C LYS A 68 12.37 10.41 -1.25
N LYS A 69 13.41 10.82 -1.98
CA LYS A 69 13.33 11.04 -3.44
C LYS A 69 12.86 9.78 -4.18
N GLU A 70 13.44 8.62 -3.86
CA GLU A 70 13.05 7.33 -4.45
C GLU A 70 11.58 6.99 -4.17
N PHE A 71 11.15 7.14 -2.91
CA PHE A 71 9.79 6.85 -2.48
C PHE A 71 8.78 7.76 -3.18
N PHE A 72 9.00 9.07 -3.19
CA PHE A 72 8.08 10.03 -3.82
C PHE A 72 8.04 9.85 -5.35
N LYS A 73 9.19 9.62 -6.01
CA LYS A 73 9.25 9.33 -7.44
C LYS A 73 8.41 8.10 -7.82
N LYS A 74 8.44 7.07 -6.97
CA LYS A 74 7.66 5.86 -7.18
C LYS A 74 6.17 6.06 -6.87
N TYR A 75 5.86 6.68 -5.74
CA TYR A 75 4.50 6.83 -5.23
C TYR A 75 3.67 7.82 -6.06
N TYR A 76 4.31 8.85 -6.59
CA TYR A 76 3.69 9.91 -7.39
C TYR A 76 4.09 9.84 -8.87
N ARG A 77 4.27 8.63 -9.44
CA ARG A 77 4.76 8.41 -10.82
C ARG A 77 4.07 9.20 -11.95
N ASN A 78 3.01 9.97 -11.66
CA ASN A 78 2.26 10.86 -12.56
C ASN A 78 2.11 12.32 -12.07
N LYS A 79 2.92 12.83 -11.13
CA LYS A 79 2.93 14.26 -10.72
C LYS A 79 4.36 14.80 -10.69
N GLU A 80 4.67 15.78 -11.53
CA GLU A 80 6.00 16.37 -11.74
C GLU A 80 6.52 17.25 -10.59
N GLU A 81 5.83 17.32 -9.44
CA GLU A 81 6.13 18.27 -8.37
C GLU A 81 6.34 17.59 -7.00
N TYR A 82 7.39 16.79 -6.79
CA TYR A 82 7.88 16.43 -5.44
C TYR A 82 9.38 16.10 -5.39
#